data_AF-A0AAW5Z7A9-F1
#
_entry.id   AF-A0AAW5Z7A9-F1
#
_cell.length_a   1.000
_cell.length_b   1.000
_cell.length_c   1.000
_cell.angle_alpha   90.00
_cell.angle_beta   90.00
_cell.angle_gamma   90.00
#
_symmetry.space_group_name_H-M   'P 1'
#
loop_
_entity.id
_entity.type
_entity.pdbx_description
1 polymer ?
#
loop_
_entity_poly.entity_id
_entity_poly.type
_entity_poly.pdbx_seq_one_letter_code
_entity_poly.pdbx_strand_id
1 'polypeptide(L)'
;YIKRKIHSKNDHAIYFGIEDYKGISSCVYKFSFCANQAIWLWNPRRTLNISEIEFKILLITLKITGVQVWTFDYNDSVKYKLNYHPQVYSLEFSRQVLNKKLCEELTNPVMFDIFFVGVDKGRLELLNTFAKLLDDASLSFSISVLPDKNKHYDECERLLAKNAMNYDEY
;
A
#
# COMPACT_ATOMS: atom_id res chain seq x y z
N TYR A 1 -20.93 27.02 6.16
CA TYR A 1 -20.36 27.12 4.81
C TYR A 1 -18.87 26.78 4.84
N ILE A 2 -18.50 25.55 4.51
CA ILE A 2 -17.09 25.18 4.36
C ILE A 2 -16.62 25.80 3.04
N LYS A 3 -15.76 26.82 3.09
CA LYS A 3 -15.09 27.36 1.89
C LYS A 3 -14.31 26.21 1.25
N ARG A 4 -14.77 25.69 0.11
CA ARG A 4 -13.97 24.78 -0.71
C ARG A 4 -12.71 25.53 -1.11
N LYS A 5 -11.55 25.06 -0.66
CA LYS A 5 -10.25 25.56 -1.11
C LYS A 5 -10.20 25.37 -2.63
N ILE A 6 -10.09 26.47 -3.38
CA ILE A 6 -9.93 26.41 -4.83
C ILE A 6 -8.49 25.98 -5.07
N HIS A 7 -8.31 24.82 -5.71
CA HIS A 7 -6.98 24.29 -6.02
C HIS A 7 -6.32 25.13 -7.10
N SER A 8 -5.02 25.37 -6.94
CA SER A 8 -4.25 26.19 -7.86
C SER A 8 -3.66 25.35 -9.00
N LYS A 9 -3.28 26.01 -10.11
CA LYS A 9 -2.53 25.37 -11.20
C LYS A 9 -1.13 24.89 -10.80
N ASN A 10 -0.66 25.20 -9.58
CA ASN A 10 0.60 24.69 -9.04
C ASN A 10 0.38 23.49 -8.11
N ASP A 11 -0.88 23.14 -7.81
CA ASP A 11 -1.18 22.01 -6.93
C ASP A 11 -1.08 20.70 -7.72
N HIS A 12 -0.65 19.64 -7.03
CA HIS A 12 -0.66 18.27 -7.55
C HIS A 12 -1.58 17.41 -6.70
N ALA A 13 -2.32 16.51 -7.35
CA ALA A 13 -3.20 15.58 -6.65
C ALA A 13 -2.75 14.14 -6.89
N ILE A 14 -2.62 13.38 -5.80
CA ILE A 14 -2.32 11.96 -5.83
C ILE A 14 -3.47 11.23 -5.15
N TYR A 15 -3.96 10.17 -5.78
CA TYR A 15 -5.03 9.33 -5.28
C TYR A 15 -4.53 7.89 -5.15
N PHE A 16 -4.86 7.25 -4.03
CA PHE A 16 -4.59 5.83 -3.79
C PHE A 16 -5.68 5.27 -2.89
N GLY A 17 -5.92 3.96 -2.97
CA GLY A 17 -6.94 3.29 -2.16
C GLY A 17 -8.38 3.67 -2.50
N ILE A 18 -8.66 4.11 -3.73
CA ILE A 18 -10.03 4.33 -4.19
C ILE A 18 -10.59 3.01 -4.73
N GLU A 19 -11.69 2.55 -4.14
CA GLU A 19 -12.27 1.23 -4.42
C GLU A 19 -13.56 1.29 -5.24
N ASP A 20 -13.99 2.49 -5.68
CA ASP A 20 -15.21 2.66 -6.47
C ASP A 20 -15.13 3.79 -7.51
N TYR A 21 -15.92 3.69 -8.58
CA TYR A 21 -15.95 4.68 -9.66
C TYR A 21 -16.43 6.07 -9.26
N LYS A 22 -17.35 6.16 -8.29
CA LYS A 22 -17.87 7.45 -7.84
C LYS A 22 -16.78 8.22 -7.11
N GLY A 23 -15.97 7.52 -6.31
CA GLY A 23 -14.75 8.03 -5.70
C GLY A 23 -13.77 8.55 -6.74
N ILE A 24 -13.45 7.75 -7.77
CA ILE A 24 -12.54 8.15 -8.85
C ILE A 24 -13.06 9.43 -9.53
N SER A 25 -14.31 9.41 -9.97
CA SER A 25 -14.94 10.53 -10.70
C SER A 25 -14.99 11.80 -9.84
N SER A 26 -15.31 11.66 -8.55
CA SER A 26 -15.37 12.77 -7.61
C SER A 26 -14.00 13.41 -7.39
N CYS A 27 -12.94 12.60 -7.28
CA CYS A 27 -11.57 13.11 -7.17
C CYS A 27 -11.16 13.85 -8.45
N VAL A 28 -11.32 13.23 -9.61
CA VAL A 28 -10.94 13.84 -10.90
C VAL A 28 -11.65 15.19 -11.10
N TYR A 29 -12.94 15.26 -10.78
CA TYR A 29 -13.70 16.51 -10.87
C TYR A 29 -13.22 17.55 -9.84
N LYS A 30 -13.09 17.16 -8.57
CA LYS A 30 -12.74 18.06 -7.46
C LYS A 30 -11.36 18.71 -7.63
N PHE A 31 -10.42 17.99 -8.23
CA PHE A 31 -9.04 18.43 -8.42
C PHE A 31 -8.72 18.75 -9.89
N SER A 32 -9.74 19.03 -10.71
CA SER A 32 -9.61 19.37 -12.13
C SER A 32 -8.71 20.58 -12.42
N PHE A 33 -8.47 21.47 -11.44
CA PHE A 33 -7.59 22.62 -11.55
C PHE A 33 -6.13 22.37 -11.17
N CYS A 34 -5.79 21.19 -10.62
CA CYS A 34 -4.42 20.81 -10.31
C CYS A 34 -3.59 20.67 -11.59
N ALA A 35 -2.31 21.02 -11.54
CA ALA A 35 -1.38 20.87 -12.67
C ALA A 35 -1.23 19.42 -13.11
N ASN A 36 -1.12 18.52 -12.13
CA ASN A 36 -0.98 17.08 -12.37
C ASN A 36 -1.91 16.31 -11.44
N GLN A 37 -2.48 15.24 -11.98
CA GLN A 37 -3.27 14.28 -11.24
C GLN A 37 -2.72 12.87 -11.50
N ALA A 38 -2.51 12.11 -10.43
CA ALA A 38 -2.06 10.73 -10.51
C ALA A 38 -2.97 9.83 -9.67
N ILE A 39 -3.41 8.70 -10.23
CA ILE A 39 -4.17 7.67 -9.52
C ILE A 39 -3.39 6.37 -9.50
N TRP A 40 -3.21 5.78 -8.31
CA TRP A 40 -2.72 4.41 -8.15
C TRP A 40 -3.88 3.45 -8.06
N LEU A 41 -3.89 2.46 -8.97
CA LEU A 41 -4.84 1.38 -9.00
C LEU A 41 -4.14 0.05 -8.72
N TRP A 42 -4.73 -0.79 -7.87
CA TRP A 42 -4.26 -2.14 -7.59
C TRP A 42 -5.37 -3.15 -7.84
N ASN A 43 -5.09 -4.13 -8.72
CA ASN A 43 -6.07 -5.10 -9.20
C ASN A 43 -7.44 -4.47 -9.53
N PRO A 44 -7.48 -3.41 -10.36
CA PRO A 44 -8.63 -2.52 -10.46
C PRO A 44 -9.91 -3.21 -10.90
N ARG A 45 -9.83 -4.29 -11.69
CA ARG A 45 -11.03 -5.06 -12.08
C ARG A 45 -11.69 -5.73 -10.89
N ARG A 46 -10.90 -6.33 -10.01
CA ARG A 46 -11.41 -6.99 -8.81
C ARG A 46 -11.89 -5.97 -7.79
N THR A 47 -11.10 -4.90 -7.59
CA THR A 47 -11.40 -3.86 -6.60
C THR A 47 -12.66 -3.08 -6.97
N LEU A 48 -12.79 -2.67 -8.24
CA LEU A 48 -13.97 -1.94 -8.74
C LEU A 48 -15.14 -2.86 -9.15
N ASN A 49 -14.95 -4.19 -9.07
CA ASN A 49 -15.89 -5.22 -9.48
C ASN A 49 -16.43 -5.05 -10.92
N ILE A 50 -15.52 -4.98 -11.90
CA ILE A 50 -15.83 -4.60 -13.28
C ILE A 50 -15.25 -5.55 -14.32
N SER A 51 -15.91 -5.59 -15.48
CA SER A 51 -15.41 -6.30 -16.64
C SER A 51 -14.15 -5.65 -17.22
N GLU A 52 -13.45 -6.39 -18.08
CA GLU A 52 -12.28 -5.87 -18.77
C GLU A 52 -12.63 -4.72 -19.73
N ILE A 53 -13.83 -4.73 -20.32
CA ILE A 53 -14.28 -3.69 -21.24
C ILE A 53 -14.54 -2.39 -20.47
N GLU A 54 -15.28 -2.46 -19.36
CA GLU A 54 -15.54 -1.31 -18.49
C GLU A 54 -14.24 -0.71 -17.96
N PHE A 55 -13.27 -1.55 -17.62
CA PHE A 55 -11.96 -1.08 -17.20
C PHE A 55 -11.20 -0.36 -18.33
N LYS A 56 -11.23 -0.89 -19.56
CA LYS A 56 -10.63 -0.21 -20.72
C LYS A 56 -11.29 1.16 -20.99
N ILE A 57 -12.62 1.25 -20.85
CA ILE A 57 -13.35 2.51 -20.99
C ILE A 57 -12.91 3.49 -19.90
N LEU A 58 -12.81 3.06 -18.64
CA LEU A 58 -12.30 3.89 -17.55
C LEU A 58 -10.90 4.45 -17.86
N LEU A 59 -9.99 3.59 -18.33
CA LEU A 59 -8.63 4.00 -18.67
C LEU A 59 -8.59 5.03 -19.80
N ILE A 60 -9.44 4.87 -20.80
CA ILE A 60 -9.57 5.86 -21.89
C ILE A 60 -10.05 7.19 -21.32
N THR A 61 -11.10 7.18 -20.49
CA THR A 61 -11.65 8.39 -19.86
C THR A 61 -10.58 9.10 -19.01
N LEU A 62 -9.86 8.36 -18.17
CA LEU A 62 -8.79 8.93 -17.32
C LEU A 62 -7.66 9.55 -18.17
N LYS A 63 -7.25 8.88 -19.25
CA LYS A 63 -6.24 9.40 -20.18
C LYS A 63 -6.69 10.68 -20.87
N ILE A 64 -7.96 10.77 -21.30
CA ILE A 64 -8.53 11.98 -21.91
C ILE A 64 -8.51 13.15 -20.91
N THR A 65 -8.74 12.88 -19.62
CA THR A 65 -8.66 13.91 -18.57
C THR A 65 -7.23 14.31 -18.17
N GLY A 66 -6.20 13.71 -18.80
CA GLY A 66 -4.80 13.97 -18.46
C GLY A 66 -4.37 13.36 -17.11
N VAL A 67 -5.19 12.49 -16.52
CA VAL A 67 -4.88 11.80 -15.26
C VAL A 67 -3.89 10.67 -15.56
N GLN A 68 -2.77 10.67 -14.85
CA GLN A 68 -1.79 9.61 -14.93
C GLN A 68 -2.27 8.41 -14.13
N VAL A 69 -2.31 7.23 -14.75
CA VAL A 69 -2.73 5.98 -14.09
C VAL A 69 -1.50 5.14 -13.78
N TRP A 70 -1.31 4.85 -12.51
CA TRP A 70 -0.18 4.10 -11.96
C TRP A 70 -0.64 2.77 -11.34
N THR A 71 0.24 1.79 -11.26
CA THR A 71 0.00 0.49 -10.61
C THR A 71 1.26 -0.03 -9.89
N PHE A 72 1.03 -0.82 -8.84
CA PHE A 72 2.08 -1.59 -8.15
C PHE A 72 2.30 -2.97 -8.79
N ASP A 73 1.41 -3.40 -9.69
CA ASP A 73 1.48 -4.70 -10.35
C ASP A 73 2.12 -4.54 -11.75
N TYR A 74 3.27 -5.18 -11.92
CA TYR A 74 4.00 -5.12 -13.18
C TYR A 74 3.20 -5.70 -14.35
N ASN A 75 2.43 -6.77 -14.13
CA ASN A 75 1.61 -7.39 -15.17
C ASN A 75 0.46 -6.48 -15.59
N ASP A 76 -0.17 -5.78 -14.65
CA ASP A 76 -1.19 -4.78 -14.98
C ASP A 76 -0.58 -3.64 -15.81
N SER A 77 0.66 -3.23 -15.49
CA SER A 77 1.35 -2.16 -16.22
C SER A 77 1.56 -2.51 -17.69
N VAL A 78 1.98 -3.74 -17.97
CA VAL A 78 2.19 -4.26 -19.32
C VAL A 78 0.85 -4.46 -20.03
N LYS A 79 -0.12 -5.12 -19.37
CA LYS A 79 -1.41 -5.47 -19.96
C LYS A 79 -2.22 -4.24 -20.35
N TYR A 80 -2.23 -3.22 -19.51
CA TYR A 80 -3.09 -2.05 -19.66
C TYR A 80 -2.34 -0.77 -20.04
N LYS A 81 -1.02 -0.85 -20.23
CA LYS A 81 -0.13 0.29 -20.51
C LYS A 81 -0.30 1.38 -19.45
N LEU A 82 -0.15 0.98 -18.19
CA LEU A 82 -0.16 1.86 -17.02
C LEU A 82 1.28 2.20 -16.62
N ASN A 83 1.46 3.29 -15.89
CA ASN A 83 2.76 3.60 -15.29
C ASN A 83 3.03 2.63 -14.13
N TYR A 84 4.20 2.01 -14.10
CA TYR A 84 4.59 1.11 -13.02
C TYR A 84 5.42 1.86 -11.98
N HIS A 85 5.03 1.76 -10.72
CA HIS A 85 5.90 2.13 -9.60
C HIS A 85 5.61 1.24 -8.39
N PRO A 86 6.61 0.52 -7.84
CA PRO A 86 6.38 -0.53 -6.85
C PRO A 86 5.89 -0.03 -5.49
N GLN A 87 6.04 1.26 -5.17
CA GLN A 87 5.64 1.88 -3.90
C GLN A 87 5.09 3.30 -4.11
N VAL A 88 4.11 3.77 -3.34
CA VAL A 88 3.67 5.18 -3.46
C VAL A 88 4.72 6.14 -2.90
N TYR A 89 5.34 5.74 -1.80
CA TYR A 89 6.31 6.55 -1.07
C TYR A 89 7.71 6.29 -1.61
N SER A 90 8.49 7.36 -1.83
CA SER A 90 9.90 7.20 -2.12
C SER A 90 10.65 6.87 -0.83
N LEU A 91 11.64 5.98 -0.92
CA LEU A 91 12.53 5.66 0.19
C LEU A 91 13.20 6.92 0.74
N GLU A 92 13.53 7.88 -0.13
CA GLU A 92 14.09 9.17 0.23
C GLU A 92 13.10 10.02 1.04
N PHE A 93 11.84 10.10 0.62
CA PHE A 93 10.80 10.81 1.37
C PHE A 93 10.58 10.17 2.75
N SER A 94 10.50 8.84 2.81
CA SER A 94 10.44 8.11 4.08
C SER A 94 11.63 8.45 4.97
N ARG A 95 12.86 8.44 4.42
CA ARG A 95 14.07 8.84 5.16
C ARG A 95 14.04 10.29 5.64
N GLN A 96 13.57 11.23 4.82
CA GLN A 96 13.48 12.64 5.21
C GLN A 96 12.46 12.87 6.33
N VAL A 97 11.31 12.17 6.30
CA VAL A 97 10.30 12.21 7.36
C VAL A 97 10.83 11.52 8.64
N LEU A 98 11.47 10.36 8.50
CA LEU A 98 12.07 9.61 9.60
C LEU A 98 13.20 10.40 10.29
N ASN A 99 14.10 11.00 9.50
CA ASN A 99 15.23 11.78 10.02
C ASN A 99 14.81 13.07 10.74
N LYS A 100 13.62 13.63 10.44
CA LYS A 100 13.16 14.92 11.02
C LYS A 100 12.27 14.79 12.26
N LYS A 101 11.67 13.63 12.53
CA LYS A 101 10.75 13.44 13.66
C LYS A 101 11.04 12.20 14.49
N LEU A 102 11.47 11.10 13.87
CA LEU A 102 11.66 9.84 14.59
C LEU A 102 12.93 9.87 15.46
N CYS A 103 14.00 10.53 15.02
CA CYS A 103 15.25 10.58 15.78
C CYS A 103 15.20 11.42 17.07
N GLU A 104 14.24 12.34 17.20
CA GLU A 104 14.10 13.21 18.39
C GLU A 104 13.03 12.69 19.37
N GLU A 105 12.06 11.89 18.92
CA GLU A 105 10.90 11.42 19.72
C GLU A 105 10.86 9.91 19.97
N LEU A 106 11.73 9.09 19.36
CA LEU A 106 11.83 7.66 19.72
C LEU A 106 12.46 7.51 21.11
N THR A 107 11.60 7.38 22.12
CA THR A 107 12.00 6.92 23.46
C THR A 107 12.40 5.46 23.50
N ASN A 108 12.08 4.68 22.45
CA ASN A 108 12.44 3.26 22.34
C ASN A 108 13.36 3.02 21.12
N PRO A 109 14.54 2.40 21.32
CA PRO A 109 15.45 2.07 20.22
C PRO A 109 14.84 1.04 19.26
N VAL A 110 15.37 0.97 18.03
CA VAL A 110 15.06 -0.13 17.09
C VAL A 110 15.45 -1.46 17.76
N MET A 111 14.44 -2.24 18.14
CA MET A 111 14.63 -3.43 18.99
C MET A 111 15.05 -4.70 18.24
N PHE A 112 14.91 -4.71 16.90
CA PHE A 112 15.09 -5.92 16.08
C PHE A 112 15.83 -5.60 14.78
N ASP A 113 16.69 -6.51 14.34
CA ASP A 113 17.34 -6.47 13.02
C ASP A 113 16.31 -6.69 11.91
N ILE A 114 15.30 -7.52 12.18
CA ILE A 114 14.28 -7.92 11.20
C ILE A 114 12.88 -7.84 11.81
N PHE A 115 11.95 -7.29 11.04
CA PHE A 115 10.56 -7.14 11.45
C PHE A 115 9.61 -7.60 10.34
N PHE A 116 8.59 -8.38 10.71
CA PHE A 116 7.51 -8.80 9.81
C PHE A 116 6.16 -8.80 10.52
N VAL A 117 5.16 -8.22 9.88
CA VAL A 117 3.75 -8.31 10.29
C VAL A 117 2.90 -8.61 9.07
N GLY A 118 2.00 -9.59 9.15
CA GLY A 118 1.06 -9.85 8.06
C GLY A 118 0.19 -11.07 8.25
N VAL A 119 -0.79 -11.26 7.35
CA VAL A 119 -1.67 -12.43 7.33
C VAL A 119 -0.98 -13.61 6.63
N ASP A 120 -1.15 -14.83 7.15
CA ASP A 120 -0.65 -16.07 6.54
C ASP A 120 -1.41 -16.45 5.25
N LYS A 121 -1.02 -15.84 4.14
CA LYS A 121 -1.48 -16.28 2.81
C LYS A 121 -0.60 -17.41 2.24
N GLY A 122 -0.23 -18.39 3.06
CA GLY A 122 0.72 -19.47 2.68
C GLY A 122 2.19 -19.11 2.90
N ARG A 123 2.46 -18.21 3.85
CA ARG A 123 3.81 -17.72 4.16
C ARG A 123 4.39 -18.32 5.42
N LEU A 124 3.56 -18.90 6.29
CA LEU A 124 3.98 -19.33 7.62
C LEU A 124 5.14 -20.35 7.62
N GLU A 125 5.11 -21.34 6.72
CA GLU A 125 6.20 -22.31 6.57
C GLU A 125 7.53 -21.64 6.18
N LEU A 126 7.47 -20.71 5.21
CA LEU A 126 8.63 -19.94 4.77
C LEU A 126 9.16 -19.05 5.91
N LEU A 127 8.27 -18.38 6.63
CA LEU A 127 8.64 -17.53 7.76
C LEU A 127 9.23 -18.33 8.93
N ASN A 128 8.76 -19.55 9.18
CA ASN A 128 9.38 -20.47 10.14
C ASN A 128 10.79 -20.88 9.70
N THR A 129 11.00 -21.10 8.41
CA THR A 129 12.33 -21.39 7.84
C THR A 129 13.26 -20.19 8.03
N PHE A 130 12.78 -18.97 7.75
CA PHE A 130 13.55 -17.76 8.02
C PHE A 130 13.84 -17.58 9.50
N ALA A 131 12.86 -17.72 10.40
CA ALA A 131 13.07 -17.59 11.83
C ALA A 131 14.21 -18.49 12.33
N LYS A 132 14.31 -19.74 11.85
CA LYS A 132 15.43 -20.64 12.15
C LYS A 132 16.77 -20.10 11.64
N LEU A 133 16.82 -19.66 10.38
CA LEU A 133 18.05 -19.08 9.81
C LEU A 133 18.50 -17.81 10.54
N LEU A 134 17.56 -17.02 11.06
CA LEU A 134 17.84 -15.81 11.82
C LEU A 134 18.32 -16.15 13.25
N ASP A 135 17.67 -17.11 13.90
CA ASP A 135 18.13 -17.68 15.18
C ASP A 135 19.58 -18.21 15.03
N ASP A 136 19.86 -19.00 13.99
CA ASP A 136 21.19 -19.56 13.70
C ASP A 136 22.24 -18.47 13.42
N ALA A 137 21.83 -17.35 12.82
CA ALA A 137 22.68 -16.20 12.54
C ALA A 137 22.82 -15.23 13.74
N SER A 138 22.15 -15.50 14.87
CA SER A 138 22.08 -14.61 16.04
C SER A 138 21.54 -13.21 15.70
N LEU A 139 20.61 -13.13 14.74
CA LEU A 139 19.91 -11.89 14.37
C LEU A 139 18.62 -11.77 15.18
N SER A 140 18.40 -10.60 15.75
CA SER A 140 17.17 -10.30 16.50
C SER A 140 16.01 -10.06 15.53
N PHE A 141 14.86 -10.68 15.78
CA PHE A 141 13.69 -10.51 14.93
C PHE A 141 12.36 -10.50 15.69
N SER A 142 11.37 -9.83 15.09
CA SER A 142 9.96 -9.90 15.48
C SER A 142 9.11 -10.23 14.26
N ILE A 143 8.53 -11.42 14.25
CA ILE A 143 7.68 -11.92 13.16
C ILE A 143 6.31 -12.24 13.77
N SER A 144 5.29 -11.49 13.35
CA SER A 144 3.92 -11.59 13.83
C SER A 144 2.99 -11.93 12.67
N VAL A 145 2.46 -13.15 12.67
CA VAL A 145 1.64 -13.66 11.56
C VAL A 145 0.20 -13.86 12.00
N LEU A 146 -0.73 -13.13 11.40
CA LEU A 146 -2.15 -13.33 11.64
C LEU A 146 -2.67 -14.56 10.89
N PRO A 147 -3.56 -15.36 11.52
CA PRO A 147 -4.16 -16.51 10.86
C PRO A 147 -5.03 -16.06 9.68
N ASP A 148 -4.96 -16.80 8.57
CA ASP A 148 -5.93 -16.69 7.49
C ASP A 148 -7.26 -17.34 7.91
N LYS A 149 -8.36 -16.62 7.69
CA LYS A 149 -9.70 -17.08 8.06
C LYS A 149 -10.11 -18.39 7.40
N ASN A 150 -9.45 -18.81 6.33
CA ASN A 150 -9.77 -20.01 5.56
C ASN A 150 -8.86 -21.20 5.87
N LYS A 151 -8.00 -21.10 6.89
CA LYS A 151 -7.10 -22.19 7.29
C LYS A 151 -7.30 -22.56 8.74
N HIS A 152 -7.05 -23.84 9.02
CA HIS A 152 -6.89 -24.34 10.38
C HIS A 152 -5.41 -24.32 10.74
N TYR A 153 -5.16 -23.89 11.97
CA TYR A 153 -3.82 -23.78 12.54
C TYR A 153 -3.78 -24.55 13.84
N ASP A 154 -2.63 -25.13 14.14
CA ASP A 154 -2.39 -25.74 15.44
C ASP A 154 -2.01 -24.65 16.46
N GLU A 155 -2.48 -24.77 17.69
CA GLU A 155 -2.31 -23.73 18.74
C GLU A 155 -0.84 -23.45 19.13
N CYS A 156 0.10 -24.26 18.64
CA CYS A 156 1.52 -24.24 19.02
C CYS A 156 2.44 -23.51 18.02
N GLU A 157 1.92 -22.86 16.98
CA GLU A 157 2.77 -22.20 15.98
C GLU A 157 3.37 -20.91 16.53
N ARG A 158 4.70 -20.94 16.80
CA ARG A 158 5.50 -19.87 17.43
C ARG A 158 5.30 -18.48 16.81
N LEU A 159 5.06 -18.39 15.50
CA LEU A 159 4.96 -17.12 14.77
C LEU A 159 3.51 -16.60 14.63
N LEU A 160 2.51 -17.38 15.05
CA LEU A 160 1.12 -16.95 14.98
C LEU A 160 0.81 -15.92 16.07
N ALA A 161 0.29 -14.78 15.63
CA ALA A 161 -0.21 -13.74 16.48
C ALA A 161 -1.67 -14.01 16.84
N LYS A 162 -2.01 -13.78 18.11
CA LYS A 162 -3.39 -13.90 18.61
C LYS A 162 -4.28 -12.77 18.09
N ASN A 163 -3.71 -11.57 17.96
CA ASN A 163 -4.41 -10.36 17.55
C ASN A 163 -3.55 -9.54 16.59
N ALA A 164 -4.20 -8.68 15.80
CA ALA A 164 -3.49 -7.69 15.00
C ALA A 164 -2.77 -6.70 15.92
N MET A 165 -1.53 -6.34 15.58
CA MET A 165 -0.81 -5.27 16.27
C MET A 165 -1.58 -3.97 16.14
N ASN A 166 -1.70 -3.24 17.24
CA ASN A 166 -2.22 -1.88 17.24
C ASN A 166 -1.20 -0.91 16.61
N TYR A 167 -1.67 0.24 16.13
CA TYR A 167 -0.79 1.25 15.51
C TYR A 167 0.35 1.72 16.44
N ASP A 168 0.12 1.68 17.75
CA ASP A 168 1.10 2.08 18.77
C ASP A 168 2.12 0.96 19.11
N GLU A 169 1.92 -0.25 18.57
CA GLU A 169 2.79 -1.42 18.75
C GLU A 169 3.72 -1.66 17.55
N TYR A 170 3.66 -0.79 16.52
CA TYR A 170 4.58 -0.77 15.37
C TYR A 170 5.92 -0.11 15.70
#